data_AF-A0A354WAY9-F1
#
_entry.id   AF-A0A354WAY9-F1
#
_cell.length_a   1.000
_cell.length_b   1.000
_cell.length_c   1.000
_cell.angle_alpha   90.00
_cell.angle_beta   90.00
_cell.angle_gamma   90.00
#
_symmetry.space_group_name_H-M   'P 1'
#
loop_
_entity.id
_entity.type
_entity.pdbx_description
1 polymer ?
#
loop_
_entity_poly.entity_id
_entity_poly.type
_entity_poly.pdbx_seq_one_letter_code
_entity_poly.pdbx_strand_id
1 'polypeptide(L)'
;SPISQYVKLPTIVPITLESRRAACLLPLWETEQPIMSLVERWQQIQPVDPATLELIDPQIAFNQVKELLKTLDAFLYVLLQRSGSN
;
A
#
# COMPACT_ATOMS: atom_id res chain seq x y z
N SER A 1 -7.06 -25.09 14.19
CA SER A 1 -5.85 -25.94 14.29
C SER A 1 -5.09 -25.55 15.55
N PRO A 2 -4.55 -26.49 16.34
CA PRO A 2 -3.88 -26.23 17.63
C PRO A 2 -2.67 -25.27 17.57
N ILE A 3 -2.14 -24.96 16.39
CA ILE A 3 -1.06 -23.98 16.19
C ILE A 3 -1.51 -22.52 16.40
N SER A 4 -2.81 -22.21 16.25
CA SER A 4 -3.30 -20.82 16.28
C SER A 4 -3.11 -20.11 17.61
N GLN A 5 -2.94 -20.85 18.72
CA GLN A 5 -2.73 -20.27 20.06
C GLN A 5 -1.31 -19.72 20.28
N TYR A 6 -0.36 -20.05 19.40
CA TYR A 6 1.04 -19.61 19.48
C TYR A 6 1.37 -18.50 18.48
N VAL A 7 0.47 -18.23 17.54
CA VAL A 7 0.61 -17.13 16.60
C VAL A 7 -0.18 -15.95 17.18
N LYS A 8 0.51 -14.91 17.64
CA LYS A 8 -0.12 -13.61 17.87
C LYS A 8 -0.53 -13.06 16.50
N LEU A 9 -1.70 -13.46 16.04
CA LEU A 9 -2.28 -12.96 14.81
C LEU A 9 -2.76 -11.53 15.06
N PRO A 10 -2.18 -10.49 14.39
CA PRO A 10 -2.72 -9.12 14.45
C PRO A 10 -4.10 -9.00 13.78
N THR A 11 -4.62 -10.10 13.21
CA THR A 11 -5.72 -10.16 12.24
C THR A 11 -7.07 -10.56 12.83
N ILE A 12 -7.44 -10.01 14.00
CA ILE A 12 -8.82 -10.17 14.51
C ILE A 12 -9.74 -9.05 13.98
N VAL A 13 -9.19 -7.93 13.49
CA VAL A 13 -9.98 -6.82 12.92
C VAL A 13 -9.73 -6.71 11.42
N PRO A 14 -10.75 -6.79 10.55
CA PRO A 14 -10.60 -6.57 9.13
C PRO A 14 -10.15 -5.13 8.85
N ILE A 15 -9.20 -4.96 7.93
CA ILE A 15 -8.81 -3.64 7.45
C ILE A 15 -9.82 -3.19 6.39
N THR A 16 -10.48 -2.06 6.63
CA THR A 16 -11.32 -1.43 5.61
C THR A 16 -10.44 -0.60 4.69
N LEU A 17 -10.47 -0.91 3.39
CA LEU A 17 -9.70 -0.21 2.38
C LEU A 17 -10.62 0.52 1.41
N GLU A 18 -10.43 1.83 1.24
CA GLU A 18 -11.13 2.60 0.21
C GLU A 18 -10.83 2.05 -1.18
N SER A 19 -11.83 2.03 -2.07
CA SER A 19 -11.71 1.47 -3.42
C SER A 19 -10.54 2.03 -4.22
N ARG A 20 -10.20 3.32 -4.02
CA ARG A 20 -9.05 3.97 -4.67
C ARG A 20 -7.71 3.37 -4.27
N ARG A 21 -7.57 3.11 -2.97
CA ARG A 21 -6.38 2.48 -2.38
C ARG A 21 -6.30 1.03 -2.79
N ALA A 22 -7.42 0.31 -2.79
CA ALA A 22 -7.48 -1.06 -3.30
C ALA A 22 -7.09 -1.12 -4.78
N ALA A 23 -7.63 -0.19 -5.58
CA ALA A 23 -7.29 -0.09 -6.99
C ALA A 23 -5.78 0.09 -7.17
N CYS A 24 -5.13 0.99 -6.44
CA CYS A 24 -3.67 1.24 -6.51
C CYS A 24 -2.83 -0.05 -6.42
N LEU A 25 -3.28 -1.02 -5.63
CA LEU A 25 -2.56 -2.26 -5.33
C LEU A 25 -2.81 -3.38 -6.34
N LEU A 26 -3.77 -3.24 -7.26
CA LEU A 26 -4.13 -4.28 -8.24
C LEU A 26 -2.93 -4.89 -8.98
N PRO A 27 -1.89 -4.14 -9.40
CA PRO A 27 -0.74 -4.73 -10.09
C PRO A 27 0.04 -5.76 -9.26
N LEU A 28 -0.08 -5.73 -7.92
CA LEU A 28 0.58 -6.69 -7.02
C LEU A 28 -0.02 -8.11 -7.10
N TRP A 29 -1.21 -8.29 -7.67
CA TRP A 29 -1.78 -9.63 -7.88
C TRP A 29 -1.12 -10.40 -9.02
N GLU A 30 -0.49 -9.68 -9.95
CA GLU A 30 0.17 -10.29 -11.11
C GLU A 30 1.65 -10.53 -10.85
N THR A 31 2.34 -9.54 -10.27
CA THR A 31 3.79 -9.59 -10.04
C THR A 31 4.24 -8.61 -8.98
N GLU A 32 5.46 -8.78 -8.46
CA GLU A 32 6.13 -7.77 -7.65
C GLU A 32 6.22 -6.42 -8.38
N GLN A 33 6.14 -5.33 -7.63
CA GLN A 33 6.13 -3.98 -8.18
C GLN A 33 7.15 -3.10 -7.45
N PRO A 34 7.91 -2.26 -8.17
CA PRO A 34 8.63 -1.19 -7.53
C PRO A 34 7.63 -0.17 -6.99
N ILE A 35 7.96 0.46 -5.86
CA ILE A 35 7.09 1.47 -5.22
C ILE A 35 6.72 2.59 -6.19
N MET A 36 7.63 2.98 -7.09
CA MET A 36 7.39 4.06 -8.05
C MET A 36 6.28 3.72 -9.07
N SER A 37 6.15 2.46 -9.50
CA SER A 37 5.03 2.07 -10.38
C SER A 37 3.68 2.19 -9.66
N LEU A 38 3.63 1.95 -8.35
CA LEU A 38 2.44 2.18 -7.55
C LEU A 38 2.16 3.69 -7.35
N VAL A 39 3.19 4.52 -7.25
CA VAL A 39 3.07 5.99 -7.16
C VAL A 39 2.51 6.59 -8.45
N GLU A 40 3.04 6.20 -9.61
CA GLU A 40 2.52 6.63 -10.91
C GLU A 40 1.06 6.24 -11.06
N ARG A 41 0.73 5.00 -10.67
CA ARG A 41 -0.64 4.52 -10.71
C ARG A 41 -1.56 5.25 -9.74
N TRP A 42 -1.06 5.61 -8.55
CA TRP A 42 -1.80 6.43 -7.59
C TRP A 42 -2.19 7.79 -8.19
N GLN A 43 -1.26 8.46 -8.86
CA GLN A 43 -1.52 9.74 -9.53
C GLN A 43 -2.50 9.61 -10.71
N GLN A 44 -2.52 8.46 -11.40
CA GLN A 44 -3.53 8.22 -12.45
C GLN A 44 -4.95 8.06 -11.89
N ILE A 45 -5.10 7.42 -10.74
CA ILE A 45 -6.42 7.25 -10.10
C ILE A 45 -6.85 8.52 -9.36
N GLN A 46 -5.89 9.21 -8.73
CA GLN A 46 -6.11 10.43 -7.96
C GLN A 46 -5.18 11.54 -8.46
N PRO A 47 -5.51 12.20 -9.58
CA PRO A 47 -4.64 13.23 -10.14
C PRO A 47 -4.57 14.49 -9.28
N VAL A 48 -5.61 14.75 -8.48
CA VAL A 48 -5.76 15.97 -7.67
C VAL A 48 -5.98 15.66 -6.20
N ASP A 49 -5.46 16.53 -5.33
CA ASP A 49 -5.77 16.50 -3.91
C ASP A 49 -7.24 16.95 -3.70
N PRO A 50 -8.08 16.17 -3.01
CA PRO A 50 -9.50 16.49 -2.86
C PRO A 50 -9.76 17.70 -1.96
N ALA A 51 -8.80 18.11 -1.12
CA ALA A 51 -8.92 19.28 -0.25
C ALA A 51 -8.44 20.57 -0.94
N THR A 52 -7.36 20.52 -1.73
CA THR A 52 -6.80 21.71 -2.40
C THR A 52 -7.23 21.84 -3.86
N LEU A 53 -7.66 20.76 -4.50
CA LEU A 53 -7.93 20.63 -5.94
C LEU A 53 -6.71 20.87 -6.85
N GLU A 54 -5.51 20.88 -6.26
CA GLU A 54 -4.25 20.97 -6.99
C GLU A 54 -3.74 19.58 -7.38
N LEU A 55 -2.86 19.53 -8.39
CA LEU A 55 -2.22 18.28 -8.78
C LEU A 55 -1.42 17.69 -7.61
N ILE A 56 -1.54 16.37 -7.42
CA ILE A 56 -0.78 15.69 -6.37
C ILE A 56 0.69 15.65 -6.76
N ASP A 57 1.51 16.32 -5.96
CA ASP A 57 2.96 16.28 -6.08
C ASP A 57 3.49 14.84 -5.93
N PRO A 58 4.46 14.40 -6.76
CA PRO A 58 5.02 13.06 -6.69
C PRO A 58 5.54 12.64 -5.31
N GLN A 59 6.09 13.58 -4.51
CA GLN A 59 6.56 13.30 -3.16
C GLN A 59 5.40 13.03 -2.19
N ILE A 60 4.28 13.75 -2.37
CA ILE A 60 3.04 13.51 -1.62
C ILE A 60 2.47 12.13 -1.97
N ALA A 61 2.37 11.82 -3.27
CA ALA A 61 1.91 10.51 -3.74
C ALA A 61 2.79 9.37 -3.21
N PHE A 62 4.12 9.53 -3.25
CA PHE A 62 5.07 8.58 -2.67
C PHE A 62 4.82 8.34 -1.17
N ASN A 63 4.66 9.41 -0.39
CA ASN A 63 4.40 9.29 1.04
C ASN A 63 3.07 8.58 1.33
N GLN A 64 2.02 8.88 0.56
CA GLN A 64 0.70 8.23 0.71
C GLN A 64 0.76 6.73 0.38
N VAL A 65 1.43 6.35 -0.71
CA VAL A 65 1.62 4.94 -1.09
C VAL A 65 2.49 4.21 -0.06
N LYS A 66 3.58 4.83 0.39
CA LYS A 66 4.46 4.27 1.42
C LYS A 66 3.72 3.98 2.73
N GLU A 67 2.89 4.89 3.22
CA GLU A 67 2.13 4.67 4.46
C GLU A 67 1.02 3.62 4.29
N LEU A 68 0.40 3.55 3.10
CA LEU A 68 -0.52 2.46 2.76
C LEU A 68 0.19 1.10 2.84
N LEU A 69 1.35 0.97 2.19
CA LEU A 69 2.10 -0.28 2.18
C LEU A 69 2.61 -0.67 3.57
N LYS A 70 3.10 0.28 4.37
CA LYS A 70 3.50 0.03 5.78
C LYS A 70 2.33 -0.46 6.64
N THR A 71 1.14 0.11 6.43
CA THR A 71 -0.07 -0.35 7.11
C THR A 71 -0.34 -1.80 6.77
N LEU A 72 -0.28 -2.16 5.48
CA LEU A 72 -0.56 -3.52 5.01
C LEU A 72 0.52 -4.54 5.41
N ASP A 73 1.79 -4.13 5.44
CA ASP A 73 2.93 -4.95 5.87
C ASP A 73 2.79 -5.40 7.33
N ALA A 74 2.30 -4.52 8.21
CA ALA A 74 2.01 -4.86 9.61
C ALA A 74 0.94 -5.96 9.78
N PHE A 75 0.08 -6.17 8.77
CA PHE A 75 -0.91 -7.24 8.71
C PHE A 75 -0.51 -8.39 7.77
N LEU A 76 0.71 -8.37 7.23
CA LEU A 76 1.24 -9.37 6.28
C LEU A 76 0.43 -9.47 4.97
N TYR A 77 -0.27 -8.40 4.57
CA TYR A 77 -0.98 -8.37 3.28
C TYR A 77 -0.07 -8.03 2.10
N VAL A 78 1.04 -7.34 2.37
CA VAL A 78 2.12 -7.08 1.41
C VAL A 78 3.44 -7.34 2.12
N LEU A 79 4.50 -7.61 1.36
CA LEU A 79 5.86 -7.75 1.87
C LEU A 79 6.73 -6.67 1.26
N LEU A 80 7.40 -5.90 2.12
CA LEU A 80 8.29 -4.83 1.68
C LEU A 80 9.74 -5.32 1.57
N GLN A 81 10.25 -5.38 0.34
CA GLN A 81 11.67 -5.63 0.12
C GLN A 81 12.47 -4.33 0.18
N ARG A 82 13.57 -4.34 0.92
CA ARG A 82 14.58 -3.29 0.84
C ARG A 82 15.52 -3.64 -0.31
N SER A 83 15.72 -2.70 -1.23
CA SER A 83 16.88 -2.74 -2.12
C SER A 83 18.12 -2.65 -1.22
N GLY A 84 18.86 -3.75 -1.07
CA GLY A 84 20.09 -3.77 -0.28
C GLY A 84 21.06 -2.71 -0.80
N SER A 85 21.58 -1.87 0.10
CA SER A 85 22.85 -1.21 -0.16
C SER A 85 23.91 -2.32 -0.15
N ASN A 86 24.45 -2.65 -1.31
CA ASN A 86 25.82 -3.14 -1.36
C ASN A 86 26.78 -1.98 -1.05
#